data_AF-A0AB35YPM0-F1
#
_entry.id   AF-A0AB35YPM0-F1
#
_cell.length_a   1.000
_cell.length_b   1.000
_cell.length_c   1.000
_cell.angle_alpha   90.00
_cell.angle_beta   90.00
_cell.angle_gamma   90.00
#
_symmetry.space_group_name_H-M   'P 1'
#
loop_
_entity.id
_entity.type
_entity.pdbx_description
1 polymer ?
#
loop_
_entity_poly.entity_id
_entity_poly.type
_entity_poly.pdbx_seq_one_letter_code
_entity_poly.pdbx_strand_id
1 'polypeptide(L)'
;MAGSAKPDQKMKEAQFKYIRGSGSQGAQASGLFNGVTINQWNTTHVMYWSDSSHYVEFEVSTRFNIWRTGTTTWSNYTASLIIKKYNEQTGQYDDVTSNYPQTVSDIPHTKWEKTISNLPRGQYRMEYGNGLRLDSEWFLESVNSTKSLIIHDSEYKKFNPAVPGKDPTINAIPHMTSNTAPTGNVTARGAYNPAWQAFDRNNGTYWYDNGSNASNPTWLQYEFDSPRIINKITLQCATVITSGAFGIKEFSLLGSYDGVSYDKLLSVNNHPNSSDKLTYTFDNNNKYFFYKILFGASYYGYYALVSSFEMYEAATEDTPAHWSIISPTLPTSAEFLKQGMDNLSILFEQKLTAKPNPMIEKNGIINEGEEGKVFSYSLNLKRLIDIRSIKNEVM
;
A
#
# COMPACT_ATOMS: atom_id res chain seq x y z
N MET A 1 0.33 -11.73 -26.20
CA MET A 1 0.21 -12.01 -24.75
C MET A 1 1.63 -12.17 -24.24
N ALA A 2 2.09 -11.26 -23.38
CA ALA A 2 3.35 -11.44 -22.67
C ALA A 2 3.17 -12.50 -21.59
N GLY A 3 4.24 -13.23 -21.24
CA GLY A 3 4.13 -14.49 -20.51
C GLY A 3 3.67 -14.37 -19.04
N SER A 4 3.75 -15.47 -18.30
CA SER A 4 3.09 -15.63 -16.99
C SER A 4 3.75 -14.85 -15.83
N ALA A 5 4.93 -14.28 -16.02
CA ALA A 5 5.66 -13.59 -14.97
C ALA A 5 5.05 -12.21 -14.65
N LYS A 6 4.75 -11.98 -13.37
CA LYS A 6 4.22 -10.71 -12.86
C LYS A 6 4.51 -10.55 -11.35
N PRO A 7 4.46 -9.32 -10.80
CA PRO A 7 4.76 -9.06 -9.39
C PRO A 7 3.83 -9.77 -8.40
N ASP A 8 2.53 -9.81 -8.71
CA ASP A 8 1.49 -10.49 -7.93
C ASP A 8 0.45 -11.04 -8.91
N GLN A 9 0.00 -12.28 -8.69
CA GLN A 9 -1.01 -12.95 -9.51
C GLN A 9 -2.37 -12.22 -9.55
N LYS A 10 -2.67 -11.39 -8.54
CA LYS A 10 -3.90 -10.58 -8.47
C LYS A 10 -3.84 -9.33 -9.36
N MET A 11 -2.65 -8.89 -9.77
CA MET A 11 -2.50 -7.70 -10.61
C MET A 11 -3.04 -7.98 -12.02
N LYS A 12 -3.77 -6.98 -12.56
CA LYS A 12 -4.27 -7.03 -13.93
C LYS A 12 -3.22 -6.45 -14.87
N GLU A 13 -2.90 -7.19 -15.91
CA GLU A 13 -2.04 -6.70 -16.99
C GLU A 13 -2.81 -5.72 -17.89
N ALA A 14 -2.16 -4.64 -18.29
CA ALA A 14 -2.68 -3.71 -19.28
C ALA A 14 -2.69 -4.37 -20.66
N GLN A 15 -3.72 -4.11 -21.45
CA GLN A 15 -3.72 -4.52 -22.86
C GLN A 15 -2.79 -3.57 -23.64
N PHE A 16 -1.75 -4.13 -24.24
CA PHE A 16 -0.73 -3.38 -24.98
C PHE A 16 -0.32 -4.09 -26.28
N LYS A 17 0.32 -3.32 -27.16
CA LYS A 17 0.89 -3.76 -28.43
C LYS A 17 2.36 -3.35 -28.47
N TYR A 18 3.26 -4.33 -28.52
CA TYR A 18 4.66 -4.08 -28.88
C TYR A 18 4.75 -3.63 -30.35
N ILE A 19 5.52 -2.59 -30.62
CA ILE A 19 5.67 -2.02 -31.97
C ILE A 19 7.04 -2.39 -32.54
N ARG A 20 8.12 -2.00 -31.86
CA ARG A 20 9.51 -2.27 -32.26
C ARG A 20 10.48 -1.93 -31.13
N GLY A 21 11.75 -2.24 -31.31
CA GLY A 21 12.80 -1.78 -30.43
C GLY A 21 14.17 -2.28 -30.88
N SER A 22 15.20 -1.77 -30.22
CA SER A 22 16.59 -2.12 -30.46
C SER A 22 17.29 -2.24 -29.12
N GLY A 23 17.99 -3.35 -28.90
CA GLY A 23 18.75 -3.63 -27.68
C GLY A 23 20.20 -3.96 -28.00
N SER A 24 21.04 -3.93 -26.97
CA SER A 24 22.47 -4.16 -27.13
C SER A 24 22.77 -5.64 -27.30
N GLN A 25 23.58 -5.97 -28.31
CA GLN A 25 24.04 -7.34 -28.56
C GLN A 25 22.86 -8.31 -28.76
N GLY A 26 22.92 -9.51 -28.20
CA GLY A 26 21.82 -10.49 -28.28
C GLY A 26 20.54 -10.10 -27.52
N ALA A 27 20.55 -8.99 -26.76
CA ALA A 27 19.40 -8.48 -26.04
C ALA A 27 18.37 -7.86 -26.99
N GLN A 28 17.09 -8.13 -26.75
CA GLN A 28 16.01 -7.65 -27.61
C GLN A 28 14.91 -6.99 -26.80
N ALA A 29 14.38 -5.87 -27.31
CA ALA A 29 13.30 -5.14 -26.66
C ALA A 29 12.02 -5.96 -26.48
N SER A 30 11.76 -6.94 -27.37
CA SER A 30 10.67 -7.91 -27.23
C SER A 30 10.87 -8.88 -26.05
N GLY A 31 12.10 -9.02 -25.57
CA GLY A 31 12.45 -9.81 -24.39
C GLY A 31 11.77 -9.30 -23.12
N LEU A 32 11.48 -8.00 -23.04
CA LEU A 32 10.79 -7.36 -21.91
C LEU A 32 9.33 -7.76 -21.74
N PHE A 33 8.77 -8.55 -22.66
CA PHE A 33 7.35 -8.84 -22.74
C PHE A 33 7.11 -10.32 -23.07
N ASN A 34 7.96 -11.23 -22.61
CA ASN A 34 7.87 -12.65 -22.92
C ASN A 34 7.54 -13.53 -21.70
N GLY A 35 7.53 -12.93 -20.50
CA GLY A 35 7.26 -13.57 -19.21
C GLY A 35 8.38 -14.47 -18.69
N VAL A 36 9.63 -14.23 -19.11
CA VAL A 36 10.83 -14.94 -18.68
C VAL A 36 11.71 -14.00 -17.85
N THR A 37 11.71 -14.22 -16.54
CA THR A 37 12.67 -13.59 -15.63
C THR A 37 13.95 -14.43 -15.55
N ILE A 38 15.10 -13.88 -15.94
CA ILE A 38 16.36 -14.61 -16.06
C ILE A 38 17.58 -13.75 -15.70
N ASN A 39 18.60 -14.35 -15.08
CA ASN A 39 19.87 -13.69 -14.79
C ASN A 39 20.86 -13.78 -15.98
N GLN A 40 20.55 -13.09 -17.07
CA GLN A 40 21.39 -13.02 -18.28
C GLN A 40 21.42 -11.59 -18.81
N TRP A 41 22.32 -11.30 -19.74
CA TRP A 41 22.51 -9.92 -20.24
C TRP A 41 22.61 -9.82 -21.77
N ASN A 42 22.83 -10.93 -22.48
CA ASN A 42 23.08 -10.99 -23.93
C ASN A 42 22.20 -12.02 -24.64
N THR A 43 20.93 -12.14 -24.24
CA THR A 43 19.97 -13.08 -24.84
C THR A 43 18.68 -12.37 -25.22
N THR A 44 17.89 -12.99 -26.10
CA THR A 44 16.63 -12.42 -26.59
C THR A 44 15.55 -12.30 -25.50
N HIS A 45 15.83 -12.76 -24.28
CA HIS A 45 14.93 -12.69 -23.13
C HIS A 45 15.14 -11.48 -22.23
N VAL A 46 16.14 -10.65 -22.51
CA VAL A 46 16.44 -9.46 -21.69
C VAL A 46 16.59 -8.24 -22.58
N MET A 47 16.59 -7.06 -21.96
CA MET A 47 16.90 -5.81 -22.63
C MET A 47 18.04 -5.09 -21.94
N TYR A 48 19.10 -4.85 -22.71
CA TYR A 48 20.28 -4.11 -22.30
C TYR A 48 20.35 -2.79 -23.05
N TRP A 49 20.29 -1.67 -22.32
CA TRP A 49 20.46 -0.32 -22.85
C TRP A 49 21.88 0.17 -22.56
N SER A 50 22.71 0.29 -23.58
CA SER A 50 24.11 0.73 -23.45
C SER A 50 24.49 1.97 -24.26
N ASP A 51 23.60 2.47 -25.13
CA ASP A 51 23.85 3.64 -25.97
C ASP A 51 22.53 4.17 -26.56
N SER A 52 22.59 5.37 -27.15
CA SER A 52 21.45 6.14 -27.64
C SER A 52 20.69 5.50 -28.81
N SER A 53 21.20 4.42 -29.41
CA SER A 53 20.46 3.68 -30.44
C SER A 53 19.41 2.73 -29.86
N HIS A 54 19.46 2.47 -28.55
CA HIS A 54 18.59 1.49 -27.88
C HIS A 54 17.27 2.08 -27.40
N TYR A 55 16.19 1.37 -27.68
CA TYR A 55 14.84 1.78 -27.31
C TYR A 55 13.84 0.64 -27.37
N VAL A 56 12.68 0.84 -26.74
CA VAL A 56 11.49 0.00 -26.89
C VAL A 56 10.28 0.88 -27.14
N GLU A 57 9.46 0.50 -28.12
CA GLU A 57 8.27 1.23 -28.54
C GLU A 57 7.04 0.32 -28.44
N PHE A 58 6.00 0.81 -27.77
CA PHE A 58 4.77 0.06 -27.51
C PHE A 58 3.59 1.01 -27.31
N GLU A 59 2.39 0.49 -27.49
CA GLU A 59 1.13 1.21 -27.28
C GLU A 59 0.30 0.53 -26.21
N VAL A 60 -0.26 1.29 -25.26
CA VAL A 60 -1.08 0.77 -24.16
C VAL A 60 -2.47 1.40 -24.20
N SER A 61 -3.50 0.57 -24.08
CA SER A 61 -4.91 0.98 -24.20
C SER A 61 -5.49 1.60 -22.92
N THR A 62 -4.91 1.33 -21.76
CA THR A 62 -5.33 1.87 -20.46
C THR A 62 -4.22 2.71 -19.83
N ARG A 63 -4.56 3.50 -18.81
CA ARG A 63 -3.57 4.03 -17.88
C ARG A 63 -2.84 2.86 -17.21
N PHE A 64 -1.55 3.00 -16.94
CA PHE A 64 -0.73 1.86 -16.52
C PHE A 64 0.47 2.27 -15.65
N ASN A 65 1.01 1.29 -14.92
CA ASN A 65 2.33 1.36 -14.30
C ASN A 65 3.28 0.41 -15.03
N ILE A 66 4.58 0.64 -14.93
CA ILE A 66 5.62 -0.27 -15.39
C ILE A 66 6.32 -0.85 -14.18
N TRP A 67 6.32 -2.16 -14.10
CA TRP A 67 7.15 -2.93 -13.19
C TRP A 67 8.29 -3.55 -13.97
N ARG A 68 9.47 -3.67 -13.34
CA ARG A 68 10.63 -4.35 -13.91
C ARG A 68 11.19 -5.40 -12.96
N THR A 69 11.89 -6.38 -13.52
CA THR A 69 12.89 -7.18 -12.81
C THR A 69 14.29 -6.84 -13.31
N GLY A 70 15.29 -6.85 -12.44
CA GLY A 70 16.69 -6.60 -12.82
C GLY A 70 17.45 -7.89 -13.14
N THR A 71 18.74 -7.92 -12.85
CA THR A 71 19.60 -9.11 -12.92
C THR A 71 20.47 -9.18 -11.67
N THR A 72 21.04 -10.35 -11.37
CA THR A 72 21.95 -10.50 -10.23
C THR A 72 23.38 -10.12 -10.61
N THR A 73 23.85 -10.56 -11.79
CA THR A 73 25.24 -10.38 -12.22
C THR A 73 25.59 -8.94 -12.59
N TRP A 74 24.62 -8.16 -13.07
CA TRP A 74 24.77 -6.74 -13.41
C TRP A 74 23.68 -5.92 -12.73
N SER A 75 23.48 -6.19 -11.44
CA SER A 75 22.41 -5.60 -10.62
C SER A 75 22.46 -4.09 -10.54
N ASN A 76 23.64 -3.48 -10.68
CA ASN A 76 23.86 -2.04 -10.65
C ASN A 76 23.63 -1.32 -11.99
N TYR A 77 23.21 -2.03 -13.05
CA TYR A 77 22.82 -1.42 -14.32
C TYR A 77 21.38 -0.92 -14.21
N THR A 78 21.23 0.21 -13.54
CA THR A 78 19.96 0.76 -13.05
C THR A 78 19.73 2.20 -13.52
N ALA A 79 20.35 2.62 -14.64
CA ALA A 79 20.13 3.97 -15.14
C ALA A 79 18.65 4.23 -15.51
N SER A 80 18.22 5.48 -15.33
CA SER A 80 16.89 5.93 -15.77
C SER A 80 16.83 5.98 -17.30
N LEU A 81 15.66 5.67 -17.87
CA LEU A 81 15.39 5.79 -19.29
C LEU A 81 14.84 7.18 -19.64
N ILE A 82 14.98 7.58 -20.91
CA ILE A 82 14.22 8.71 -21.45
C ILE A 82 12.82 8.20 -21.82
N ILE A 83 11.78 8.88 -21.37
CA ILE A 83 10.39 8.52 -21.60
C ILE A 83 9.82 9.49 -22.63
N LYS A 84 9.55 9.00 -23.83
CA LYS A 84 8.86 9.77 -24.87
C LYS A 84 7.44 9.28 -25.08
N LYS A 85 6.49 10.21 -25.20
CA LYS A 85 5.09 9.92 -25.51
C LYS A 85 4.76 10.42 -26.91
N TYR A 86 4.12 9.58 -27.72
CA TYR A 86 3.65 9.99 -29.04
C TYR A 86 2.52 11.00 -28.92
N ASN A 87 2.65 12.09 -29.65
CA ASN A 87 1.69 13.17 -29.75
C ASN A 87 0.98 13.06 -31.10
N GLU A 88 -0.27 12.60 -31.08
CA GLU A 88 -1.06 12.39 -32.29
C GLU A 88 -1.35 13.70 -33.05
N GLN A 89 -1.35 14.85 -32.37
CA GLN A 89 -1.59 16.13 -33.02
C GLN A 89 -0.38 16.59 -33.85
N THR A 90 0.83 16.37 -33.35
CA THR A 90 2.07 16.79 -34.03
C THR A 90 2.70 15.67 -34.86
N GLY A 91 2.29 14.42 -34.63
CA GLY A 91 2.91 13.24 -35.23
C GLY A 91 4.32 12.96 -34.71
N GLN A 92 4.72 13.57 -33.60
CA GLN A 92 6.08 13.48 -33.03
C GLN A 92 6.05 12.88 -31.62
N TYR A 93 7.24 12.56 -31.11
CA TYR A 93 7.44 12.10 -29.75
C TYR A 93 7.87 13.24 -28.83
N ASP A 94 7.06 13.54 -27.82
CA ASP A 94 7.37 14.53 -26.79
C ASP A 94 8.16 13.86 -25.66
N ASP A 95 9.26 14.47 -25.22
CA ASP A 95 9.98 14.03 -24.01
C ASP A 95 9.17 14.41 -22.77
N VAL A 96 8.75 13.39 -22.02
CA VAL A 96 7.96 13.53 -20.80
C VAL A 96 8.70 12.96 -19.59
N THR A 97 10.00 12.73 -19.69
CA THR A 97 10.82 12.06 -18.65
C THR A 97 10.68 12.74 -17.29
N SER A 98 10.74 14.08 -17.25
CA SER A 98 10.63 14.86 -16.01
C SER A 98 9.27 14.74 -15.33
N ASN A 99 8.21 14.37 -16.07
CA ASN A 99 6.86 14.20 -15.52
C ASN A 99 6.66 12.85 -14.82
N TYR A 100 7.55 11.88 -15.07
CA TYR A 100 7.43 10.51 -14.56
C TYR A 100 8.75 10.06 -13.93
N PRO A 101 9.01 10.45 -12.67
CA PRO A 101 10.18 9.99 -11.92
C PRO A 101 10.27 8.46 -11.93
N GLN A 102 11.50 7.96 -12.06
CA GLN A 102 11.78 6.53 -12.10
C GLN A 102 12.35 6.04 -10.77
N THR A 103 11.77 4.98 -10.24
CA THR A 103 12.43 4.18 -9.19
C THR A 103 13.31 3.15 -9.88
N VAL A 104 14.59 3.16 -9.53
CA VAL A 104 15.60 2.27 -10.09
C VAL A 104 16.54 1.81 -8.98
N SER A 105 16.36 0.58 -8.52
CA SER A 105 17.21 -0.03 -7.50
C SER A 105 17.89 -1.29 -8.02
N ASP A 106 18.96 -1.69 -7.33
CA ASP A 106 19.70 -2.92 -7.61
C ASP A 106 18.86 -4.13 -7.16
N ILE A 107 18.09 -4.68 -8.10
CA ILE A 107 17.18 -5.81 -7.84
C ILE A 107 17.56 -7.04 -8.68
N PRO A 108 17.49 -8.25 -8.11
CA PRO A 108 17.70 -9.47 -8.87
C PRO A 108 16.53 -9.74 -9.83
N HIS A 109 16.75 -10.63 -10.79
CA HIS A 109 15.71 -11.11 -11.72
C HIS A 109 14.48 -11.75 -11.04
N THR A 110 14.60 -12.16 -9.77
CA THR A 110 13.50 -12.77 -8.99
C THR A 110 12.67 -11.76 -8.20
N LYS A 111 13.01 -10.46 -8.23
CA LYS A 111 12.27 -9.41 -7.55
C LYS A 111 11.72 -8.41 -8.55
N TRP A 112 10.53 -7.90 -8.24
CA TRP A 112 9.86 -6.87 -9.01
C TRP A 112 9.97 -5.52 -8.31
N GLU A 113 10.15 -4.47 -9.10
CA GLU A 113 10.11 -3.07 -8.66
C GLU A 113 9.18 -2.30 -9.58
N LYS A 114 8.27 -1.49 -9.01
CA LYS A 114 7.48 -0.55 -9.78
C LYS A 114 8.37 0.62 -10.18
N THR A 115 8.86 0.62 -11.42
CA THR A 115 9.84 1.60 -11.88
C THR A 115 9.18 2.90 -12.34
N ILE A 116 8.01 2.85 -12.98
CA ILE A 116 7.29 4.04 -13.46
C ILE A 116 5.81 3.91 -13.09
N SER A 117 5.23 4.99 -12.58
CA SER A 117 3.83 5.00 -12.14
C SER A 117 2.95 5.94 -12.98
N ASN A 118 1.70 5.53 -13.14
CA ASN A 118 0.58 6.35 -13.56
C ASN A 118 0.71 6.97 -14.96
N LEU A 119 1.32 6.24 -15.91
CA LEU A 119 1.40 6.65 -17.31
C LEU A 119 -0.01 6.64 -17.91
N PRO A 120 -0.45 7.74 -18.55
CA PRO A 120 -1.67 7.74 -19.36
C PRO A 120 -1.65 6.68 -20.45
N ARG A 121 -2.82 6.27 -20.94
CA ARG A 121 -2.89 5.46 -22.17
C ARG A 121 -2.22 6.17 -23.34
N GLY A 122 -1.73 5.41 -24.31
CA GLY A 122 -1.15 5.91 -25.55
C GLY A 122 0.11 5.15 -25.96
N GLN A 123 0.79 5.67 -26.97
CA GLN A 123 2.02 5.13 -27.51
C GLN A 123 3.25 5.79 -26.87
N TYR A 124 4.21 4.96 -26.47
CA TYR A 124 5.41 5.35 -25.77
C TYR A 124 6.65 4.78 -26.44
N ARG A 125 7.74 5.54 -26.38
CA ARG A 125 9.08 5.11 -26.73
C ARG A 125 9.99 5.35 -25.53
N MET A 126 10.52 4.27 -24.96
CA MET A 126 11.49 4.31 -23.87
C MET A 126 12.88 4.17 -24.47
N GLU A 127 13.73 5.17 -24.30
CA GLU A 127 15.06 5.23 -24.91
C GLU A 127 16.15 5.15 -23.83
N TYR A 128 17.35 4.74 -24.24
CA TYR A 128 18.55 4.85 -23.41
C TYR A 128 18.69 6.27 -22.84
N GLY A 129 18.85 6.36 -21.53
CA GLY A 129 19.10 7.61 -20.82
C GLY A 129 20.59 7.89 -20.66
N ASN A 130 21.02 8.34 -19.49
CA ASN A 130 22.44 8.53 -19.20
C ASN A 130 22.92 7.44 -18.24
N GLY A 131 23.52 6.38 -18.79
CA GLY A 131 24.07 5.25 -18.05
C GLY A 131 23.49 3.90 -18.47
N LEU A 132 24.14 2.83 -18.03
CA LEU A 132 23.76 1.46 -18.38
C LEU A 132 22.51 1.03 -17.62
N ARG A 133 21.58 0.38 -18.33
CA ARG A 133 20.40 -0.26 -17.73
C ARG A 133 20.25 -1.67 -18.25
N LEU A 134 19.90 -2.61 -17.39
CA LEU A 134 19.57 -3.99 -17.77
C LEU A 134 18.31 -4.45 -17.04
N ASP A 135 17.29 -4.79 -17.82
CA ASP A 135 16.02 -5.29 -17.30
C ASP A 135 15.78 -6.67 -17.90
N SER A 136 15.38 -7.61 -17.04
CA SER A 136 15.06 -8.97 -17.50
C SER A 136 13.63 -9.07 -18.01
N GLU A 137 12.66 -8.39 -17.39
CA GLU A 137 11.25 -8.49 -17.78
C GLU A 137 10.53 -7.22 -17.34
N TRP A 138 9.53 -6.79 -18.12
CA TRP A 138 8.57 -5.77 -17.72
C TRP A 138 7.17 -6.36 -17.54
N PHE A 139 6.44 -5.79 -16.58
CA PHE A 139 5.01 -6.03 -16.42
C PHE A 139 4.27 -4.70 -16.44
N LEU A 140 3.34 -4.56 -17.38
CA LEU A 140 2.51 -3.37 -17.52
C LEU A 140 1.23 -3.58 -16.69
N GLU A 141 1.18 -3.00 -15.50
CA GLU A 141 0.01 -3.10 -14.62
C GLU A 141 -1.08 -2.15 -15.13
N SER A 142 -2.28 -2.67 -15.41
CA SER A 142 -3.44 -1.85 -15.73
C SER A 142 -3.91 -1.09 -14.49
N VAL A 143 -3.90 0.23 -14.59
CA VAL A 143 -4.49 1.11 -13.59
C VAL A 143 -5.92 1.42 -14.04
N ASN A 144 -6.86 0.62 -13.54
CA ASN A 144 -8.28 0.93 -13.69
C ASN A 144 -8.60 2.20 -12.89
N SER A 145 -8.56 3.36 -13.53
CA SER A 145 -9.14 4.57 -12.96
C SER A 145 -10.55 4.77 -13.52
N THR A 146 -11.47 3.84 -13.23
CA THR A 146 -12.90 4.14 -13.41
C THR A 146 -13.33 5.03 -12.27
N LYS A 147 -13.00 6.31 -12.39
CA LYS A 147 -13.51 7.34 -11.49
C LYS A 147 -14.99 7.54 -11.78
N SER A 148 -15.76 7.88 -10.77
CA SER A 148 -17.19 8.14 -10.90
C SER A 148 -17.61 9.33 -10.06
N LEU A 149 -18.53 10.11 -10.57
CA LEU A 149 -19.25 11.15 -9.83
C LEU A 149 -20.74 10.90 -9.99
N ILE A 150 -21.52 11.31 -9.01
CA ILE A 150 -22.98 11.23 -9.06
C ILE A 150 -23.50 12.62 -9.36
N ILE A 151 -24.37 12.74 -10.35
CA ILE A 151 -25.13 13.98 -10.58
C ILE A 151 -26.40 13.90 -9.74
N HIS A 152 -26.57 14.83 -8.81
CA HIS A 152 -27.76 14.96 -7.97
C HIS A 152 -28.02 16.45 -7.72
N ASP A 153 -29.26 16.90 -7.84
CA ASP A 153 -29.64 18.33 -7.78
C ASP A 153 -28.84 19.21 -8.75
N SER A 154 -28.55 18.70 -9.95
CA SER A 154 -27.73 19.36 -10.98
C SER A 154 -26.26 19.63 -10.58
N GLU A 155 -25.79 19.04 -9.48
CA GLU A 155 -24.40 19.15 -9.03
C GLU A 155 -23.69 17.79 -9.11
N TYR A 156 -22.40 17.81 -9.41
CA TYR A 156 -21.54 16.63 -9.40
C TYR A 156 -21.01 16.42 -7.98
N LYS A 157 -21.39 15.31 -7.37
CA LYS A 157 -21.09 14.98 -5.97
C LYS A 157 -20.28 13.69 -5.89
N LYS A 158 -19.51 13.57 -4.80
CA LYS A 158 -18.94 12.30 -4.33
C LYS A 158 -19.54 11.95 -2.98
N PHE A 159 -19.69 10.66 -2.72
CA PHE A 159 -19.99 10.14 -1.40
C PHE A 159 -18.68 9.82 -0.69
N ASN A 160 -18.53 10.36 0.51
CA ASN A 160 -17.44 9.99 1.40
C ASN A 160 -18.01 9.00 2.42
N PRO A 161 -17.49 7.77 2.49
CA PRO A 161 -17.94 6.80 3.48
C PRO A 161 -17.59 7.28 4.90
N ALA A 162 -18.25 6.70 5.90
CA ALA A 162 -17.89 6.95 7.28
C ALA A 162 -16.46 6.48 7.54
N VAL A 163 -15.70 7.30 8.24
CA VAL A 163 -14.34 6.96 8.68
C VAL A 163 -14.40 6.80 10.19
N PRO A 164 -14.23 5.58 10.73
CA PRO A 164 -14.15 5.38 12.16
C PRO A 164 -13.02 6.21 12.75
N GLY A 165 -13.29 6.77 13.91
CA GLY A 165 -12.34 7.42 14.78
C GLY A 165 -11.25 6.45 15.23
N LYS A 166 -10.13 7.01 15.67
CA LYS A 166 -9.04 6.22 16.24
C LYS A 166 -9.32 6.00 17.71
N ASP A 167 -9.26 4.74 18.14
CA ASP A 167 -9.29 4.38 19.55
C ASP A 167 -7.89 4.53 20.14
N PRO A 168 -7.68 5.44 21.12
CA PRO A 168 -6.37 5.67 21.72
C PRO A 168 -5.89 4.51 22.60
N THR A 169 -6.71 3.47 22.80
CA THR A 169 -6.37 2.27 23.57
C THR A 169 -5.86 1.11 22.70
N ILE A 170 -5.95 1.24 21.37
CA ILE A 170 -5.47 0.23 20.44
C ILE A 170 -4.02 0.52 20.06
N ASN A 171 -3.13 -0.45 20.31
CA ASN A 171 -1.74 -0.36 19.85
C ASN A 171 -1.72 -0.34 18.31
N ALA A 172 -1.12 0.71 17.75
CA ALA A 172 -0.96 0.93 16.32
C ALA A 172 -0.03 -0.10 15.68
N ILE A 173 0.89 -0.69 16.45
CA ILE A 173 1.75 -1.79 16.01
C ILE A 173 0.96 -3.11 16.13
N PRO A 174 0.87 -3.90 15.04
CA PRO A 174 0.20 -5.20 15.10
C PRO A 174 0.98 -6.17 16.00
N HIS A 175 0.35 -7.29 16.35
CA HIS A 175 1.04 -8.38 17.04
C HIS A 175 2.10 -9.00 16.11
N MET A 176 3.37 -8.65 16.30
CA MET A 176 4.46 -9.09 15.42
C MET A 176 4.84 -10.55 15.66
N THR A 177 5.14 -11.29 14.59
CA THR A 177 5.64 -12.68 14.64
C THR A 177 6.99 -12.86 13.92
N SER A 178 7.44 -11.83 13.21
CA SER A 178 8.77 -11.71 12.62
C SER A 178 9.12 -10.22 12.47
N ASN A 179 10.30 -9.88 11.95
CA ASN A 179 10.64 -8.48 11.67
C ASN A 179 9.73 -7.83 10.62
N THR A 180 9.00 -8.58 9.80
CA THR A 180 8.17 -8.03 8.71
C THR A 180 6.72 -8.53 8.71
N ALA A 181 6.35 -9.39 9.65
CA ALA A 181 5.02 -9.98 9.72
C ALA A 181 4.30 -9.62 11.03
N PRO A 182 2.99 -9.30 10.99
CA PRO A 182 2.09 -9.40 9.84
C PRO A 182 2.15 -8.23 8.85
N THR A 183 2.58 -7.04 9.30
CA THR A 183 2.74 -5.83 8.48
C THR A 183 3.81 -4.92 9.09
N GLY A 184 4.36 -4.00 8.31
CA GLY A 184 5.45 -3.11 8.70
C GLY A 184 6.81 -3.80 8.81
N ASN A 185 7.81 -3.09 9.32
CA ASN A 185 9.19 -3.56 9.39
C ASN A 185 9.88 -3.13 10.69
N VAL A 186 10.49 -4.10 11.39
CA VAL A 186 11.22 -3.89 12.64
C VAL A 186 12.71 -3.97 12.37
N THR A 187 13.42 -2.91 12.72
CA THR A 187 14.89 -2.86 12.63
C THR A 187 15.49 -2.40 13.95
N ALA A 188 16.73 -2.79 14.21
CA ALA A 188 17.49 -2.38 15.38
C ALA A 188 18.96 -2.23 15.00
N ARG A 189 19.74 -1.51 15.82
CA ARG A 189 21.21 -1.42 15.62
C ARG A 189 21.87 -2.80 15.66
N GLY A 190 21.40 -3.64 16.56
CA GLY A 190 21.93 -4.97 16.83
C GLY A 190 20.94 -5.75 17.68
N ALA A 191 21.08 -7.06 17.68
CA ALA A 191 20.14 -7.96 18.32
C ALA A 191 20.85 -9.28 18.66
N TYR A 192 20.87 -9.65 19.94
CA TYR A 192 21.06 -11.06 20.31
C TYR A 192 19.76 -11.84 20.13
N ASN A 193 18.65 -11.23 20.56
CA ASN A 193 17.30 -11.71 20.32
C ASN A 193 16.64 -10.89 19.20
N PRO A 194 15.79 -11.51 18.35
CA PRO A 194 15.13 -10.82 17.26
C PRO A 194 14.39 -9.55 17.70
N ALA A 195 14.56 -8.45 16.95
CA ALA A 195 14.01 -7.15 17.30
C ALA A 195 12.47 -7.14 17.40
N TRP A 196 11.78 -7.95 16.59
CA TRP A 196 10.33 -8.07 16.62
C TRP A 196 9.76 -8.56 17.96
N GLN A 197 10.57 -9.20 18.82
CA GLN A 197 10.14 -9.66 20.13
C GLN A 197 9.81 -8.54 21.13
N ALA A 198 10.20 -7.29 20.85
CA ALA A 198 9.70 -6.14 21.61
C ALA A 198 8.24 -5.78 21.25
N PHE A 199 7.69 -6.35 20.18
CA PHE A 199 6.41 -5.97 19.57
C PHE A 199 5.44 -7.17 19.45
N ASP A 200 5.78 -8.31 20.04
CA ASP A 200 5.07 -9.59 19.89
C ASP A 200 4.00 -9.82 20.97
N ARG A 201 3.72 -8.82 21.81
CA ARG A 201 2.71 -8.90 22.88
C ARG A 201 2.89 -10.10 23.82
N ASN A 202 4.11 -10.63 23.94
CA ASN A 202 4.42 -11.77 24.76
C ASN A 202 5.40 -11.37 25.87
N ASN A 203 4.94 -11.41 27.12
CA ASN A 203 5.73 -11.03 28.27
C ASN A 203 6.91 -12.00 28.57
N GLY A 204 6.98 -13.14 27.89
CA GLY A 204 8.08 -14.11 28.02
C GLY A 204 9.24 -13.91 27.04
N THR A 205 9.11 -12.99 26.08
CA THR A 205 10.11 -12.69 25.04
C THR A 205 10.56 -11.24 25.14
N TYR A 206 11.72 -10.93 24.55
CA TYR A 206 12.30 -9.58 24.59
C TYR A 206 13.35 -9.39 23.52
N TRP A 207 13.44 -8.17 23.00
CA TRP A 207 14.61 -7.72 22.27
C TRP A 207 15.75 -7.38 23.24
N TYR A 208 16.97 -7.75 22.85
CA TYR A 208 18.18 -7.48 23.61
C TYR A 208 19.29 -6.98 22.67
N ASP A 209 19.84 -5.81 22.98
CA ASP A 209 20.93 -5.19 22.26
C ASP A 209 22.19 -6.07 22.21
N ASN A 210 22.96 -5.96 21.13
CA ASN A 210 24.25 -6.62 20.98
C ASN A 210 25.37 -5.59 20.73
N GLY A 211 26.07 -5.18 21.79
CA GLY A 211 27.33 -4.45 21.71
C GLY A 211 27.21 -2.94 21.51
N SER A 212 26.26 -2.28 22.17
CA SER A 212 26.23 -0.80 22.22
C SER A 212 27.08 -0.19 23.32
N ASN A 213 27.43 1.07 23.13
CA ASN A 213 28.27 1.85 24.05
C ASN A 213 27.99 3.36 23.90
N ALA A 214 28.64 4.18 24.72
CA ALA A 214 28.46 5.63 24.74
C ALA A 214 28.68 6.32 23.38
N SER A 215 29.66 5.88 22.61
CA SER A 215 30.00 6.48 21.31
C SER A 215 29.18 5.90 20.17
N ASN A 216 28.41 4.85 20.41
CA ASN A 216 27.55 4.20 19.43
C ASN A 216 26.28 3.64 20.10
N PRO A 217 25.33 4.53 20.47
CA PRO A 217 24.13 4.16 21.22
C PRO A 217 23.23 3.20 20.42
N THR A 218 22.54 2.31 21.13
CA THR A 218 21.58 1.39 20.52
C THR A 218 20.24 2.03 20.25
N TRP A 219 19.50 1.43 19.33
CA TRP A 219 18.17 1.88 18.93
C TRP A 219 17.34 0.71 18.43
N LEU A 220 16.03 0.88 18.56
CA LEU A 220 15.00 -0.03 18.06
C LEU A 220 13.99 0.81 17.27
N GLN A 221 13.52 0.31 16.14
CA GLN A 221 12.67 1.04 15.22
C GLN A 221 11.55 0.17 14.67
N TYR A 222 10.38 0.79 14.53
CA TYR A 222 9.28 0.26 13.74
C TYR A 222 8.99 1.19 12.55
N GLU A 223 8.75 0.60 11.39
CA GLU A 223 8.31 1.24 10.15
C GLU A 223 6.88 0.77 9.82
N PHE A 224 5.95 1.70 9.72
CA PHE A 224 4.56 1.41 9.31
C PHE A 224 4.44 1.34 7.78
N ASP A 225 3.45 0.61 7.25
CA ASP A 225 3.15 0.61 5.81
C ASP A 225 2.52 1.93 5.31
N SER A 226 2.05 2.76 6.24
CA SER A 226 1.49 4.10 5.98
C SER A 226 1.81 5.03 7.15
N PRO A 227 2.00 6.34 6.91
CA PRO A 227 2.52 7.23 7.94
C PRO A 227 1.44 7.55 8.98
N ARG A 228 1.81 7.43 10.26
CA ARG A 228 0.89 7.56 11.42
C ARG A 228 1.27 8.73 12.31
N ILE A 229 0.31 9.22 13.10
CA ILE A 229 0.56 10.22 14.16
C ILE A 229 0.54 9.49 15.49
N ILE A 230 1.71 9.17 16.03
CA ILE A 230 1.85 8.60 17.38
C ILE A 230 2.06 9.74 18.37
N ASN A 231 1.31 9.74 19.46
CA ASN A 231 1.40 10.74 20.54
C ASN A 231 1.47 10.10 21.93
N LYS A 232 1.40 8.77 22.00
CA LYS A 232 1.55 8.01 23.23
C LYS A 232 2.32 6.73 22.93
N ILE A 233 3.24 6.40 23.82
CA ILE A 233 3.93 5.11 23.82
C ILE A 233 3.77 4.43 25.17
N THR A 234 3.90 3.11 25.18
CA THR A 234 4.21 2.38 26.40
C THR A 234 5.48 1.58 26.22
N LEU A 235 6.32 1.58 27.23
CA LEU A 235 7.60 0.88 27.23
C LEU A 235 7.71 0.01 28.47
N GLN A 236 8.06 -1.25 28.26
CA GLN A 236 8.38 -2.20 29.31
C GLN A 236 9.77 -2.77 29.07
N CYS A 237 10.61 -2.68 30.10
CA CYS A 237 11.96 -3.21 30.10
C CYS A 237 11.98 -4.42 31.06
N ALA A 238 12.56 -5.57 30.71
CA ALA A 238 12.67 -6.65 31.69
C ALA A 238 13.65 -6.23 32.80
N THR A 239 13.17 -6.14 34.05
CA THR A 239 14.07 -6.18 35.19
C THR A 239 14.41 -7.63 35.47
N VAL A 240 15.70 -7.93 35.44
CA VAL A 240 16.30 -9.11 36.07
C VAL A 240 16.04 -10.43 35.35
N ILE A 241 16.76 -10.63 34.25
CA ILE A 241 17.34 -11.97 34.03
C ILE A 241 18.26 -12.19 35.24
N THR A 242 18.14 -13.34 35.91
CA THR A 242 18.56 -13.69 37.29
C THR A 242 20.02 -13.47 37.73
N SER A 243 20.79 -12.64 37.03
CA SER A 243 22.12 -12.15 37.42
C SER A 243 22.60 -10.91 36.60
N GLY A 244 21.72 -10.24 35.83
CA GLY A 244 22.11 -9.40 34.69
C GLY A 244 21.75 -7.91 34.76
N ALA A 245 22.72 -7.12 34.29
CA ALA A 245 22.88 -5.67 34.33
C ALA A 245 22.12 -4.90 33.22
N PHE A 246 20.79 -4.94 33.22
CA PHE A 246 19.97 -4.28 32.18
C PHE A 246 18.97 -3.31 32.81
N GLY A 247 18.94 -2.07 32.31
CA GLY A 247 18.01 -1.05 32.79
C GLY A 247 18.18 0.26 32.04
N ILE A 248 17.17 0.64 31.25
CA ILE A 248 17.20 1.90 30.49
C ILE A 248 16.98 3.06 31.47
N LYS A 249 17.85 4.08 31.43
CA LYS A 249 17.69 5.31 32.21
C LYS A 249 17.26 6.48 31.32
N GLU A 250 17.82 6.56 30.13
CA GLU A 250 17.54 7.65 29.19
C GLU A 250 17.15 7.08 27.82
N PHE A 251 16.20 7.74 27.16
CA PHE A 251 15.90 7.47 25.76
C PHE A 251 15.28 8.69 25.08
N SER A 252 15.34 8.73 23.76
CA SER A 252 14.58 9.65 22.93
C SER A 252 13.71 8.87 21.94
N LEU A 253 12.46 9.31 21.75
CA LEU A 253 11.63 8.85 20.64
C LEU A 253 11.82 9.81 19.47
N LEU A 254 12.08 9.24 18.30
CA LEU A 254 12.33 9.97 17.06
C LEU A 254 11.30 9.54 15.99
N GLY A 255 10.81 10.50 15.21
CA GLY A 255 9.93 10.27 14.06
C GLY A 255 10.62 10.64 12.75
N SER A 256 10.43 9.86 11.69
CA SER A 256 10.96 10.19 10.36
C SER A 256 9.99 9.80 9.24
N TYR A 257 9.95 10.61 8.20
CA TYR A 257 9.16 10.35 7.00
C TYR A 257 9.98 9.59 5.93
N ASP A 258 11.30 9.80 5.89
CA ASP A 258 12.22 9.31 4.85
C ASP A 258 13.20 8.24 5.35
N GLY A 259 13.24 7.98 6.66
CA GLY A 259 14.15 7.04 7.30
C GLY A 259 15.56 7.59 7.51
N VAL A 260 15.83 8.84 7.11
CA VAL A 260 17.13 9.51 7.13
C VAL A 260 17.12 10.70 8.09
N SER A 261 16.13 11.57 7.95
CA SER A 261 15.96 12.79 8.75
C SER A 261 14.97 12.51 9.89
N TYR A 262 15.39 12.72 11.14
CA TYR A 262 14.59 12.38 12.32
C TYR A 262 14.27 13.62 13.17
N ASP A 263 12.99 13.81 13.44
CA ASP A 263 12.47 14.76 14.41
C ASP A 263 12.44 14.11 15.79
N LYS A 264 12.86 14.86 16.82
CA LYS A 264 12.78 14.39 18.20
C LYS A 264 11.38 14.66 18.76
N LEU A 265 10.65 13.60 19.10
CA LEU A 265 9.27 13.66 19.58
C LEU A 265 9.17 13.64 21.11
N LEU A 266 10.06 12.90 21.77
CA LEU A 266 10.11 12.77 23.23
C LEU A 266 11.55 12.57 23.69
N SER A 267 11.90 13.13 24.85
CA SER A 267 13.14 12.85 25.56
C SER A 267 12.83 12.49 27.01
N VAL A 268 13.32 11.35 27.48
CA VAL A 268 13.19 10.88 28.85
C VAL A 268 14.59 10.70 29.41
N ASN A 269 14.90 11.38 30.52
CA ASN A 269 16.25 11.38 31.10
C ASN A 269 16.36 10.58 32.42
N ASN A 270 15.24 10.01 32.88
CA ASN A 270 15.19 9.22 34.11
C ASN A 270 13.99 8.26 34.08
N HIS A 271 14.00 7.32 33.13
CA HIS A 271 13.08 6.19 33.10
C HIS A 271 13.28 5.35 34.37
N PRO A 272 12.24 5.05 35.15
CA PRO A 272 12.37 4.21 36.34
C PRO A 272 12.98 2.85 36.00
N ASN A 273 13.90 2.38 36.84
CA ASN A 273 14.41 1.02 36.75
C ASN A 273 13.37 0.01 37.27
N SER A 274 12.33 -0.25 36.48
CA SER A 274 11.20 -1.13 36.80
C SER A 274 10.88 -2.07 35.63
N SER A 275 10.30 -3.23 35.94
CA SER A 275 9.67 -4.13 34.95
C SER A 275 8.24 -3.73 34.60
N ASP A 276 7.72 -2.69 35.23
CA ASP A 276 6.39 -2.19 34.90
C ASP A 276 6.35 -1.62 33.48
N LYS A 277 5.21 -1.81 32.82
CA LYS A 277 4.92 -1.15 31.55
C LYS A 277 4.56 0.30 31.84
N LEU A 278 5.45 1.23 31.47
CA LEU A 278 5.28 2.67 31.72
C LEU A 278 4.74 3.38 30.49
N THR A 279 3.88 4.38 30.71
CA THR A 279 3.22 5.16 29.66
C THR A 279 3.85 6.55 29.54
N TYR A 280 4.08 7.01 28.31
CA TYR A 280 4.54 8.35 28.01
C TYR A 280 3.64 8.99 26.95
N THR A 281 3.17 10.19 27.22
CA THR A 281 2.40 11.02 26.27
C THR A 281 3.23 12.23 25.85
N PHE A 282 3.10 12.65 24.61
CA PHE A 282 3.84 13.78 24.04
C PHE A 282 3.03 14.42 22.91
N ASP A 283 3.28 15.70 22.65
CA ASP A 283 2.62 16.42 21.56
C ASP A 283 3.28 16.06 20.22
N ASN A 284 2.49 15.51 19.31
CA ASN A 284 2.91 15.27 17.93
C ASN A 284 1.70 15.41 16.99
N ASN A 285 1.84 16.28 15.99
CA ASN A 285 0.83 16.49 14.94
C ASN A 285 1.32 16.04 13.56
N ASN A 286 2.56 15.53 13.47
CA ASN A 286 3.18 15.11 12.23
C ASN A 286 3.02 13.61 12.01
N LYS A 287 2.89 13.21 10.74
CA LYS A 287 2.80 11.82 10.30
C LYS A 287 4.18 11.29 9.93
N TYR A 288 4.55 10.14 10.46
CA TYR A 288 5.84 9.49 10.19
C TYR A 288 5.65 8.03 9.81
N PHE A 289 6.51 7.54 8.93
CA PHE A 289 6.63 6.10 8.63
C PHE A 289 7.46 5.41 9.71
N PHE A 290 8.56 6.04 10.12
CA PHE A 290 9.55 5.47 11.01
C PHE A 290 9.42 6.07 12.41
N TYR A 291 9.35 5.20 13.41
CA TYR A 291 9.43 5.56 14.82
C TYR A 291 10.57 4.80 15.47
N LYS A 292 11.61 5.54 15.89
CA LYS A 292 12.85 5.01 16.45
C LYS A 292 12.99 5.44 17.90
N ILE A 293 13.13 4.47 18.80
CA ILE A 293 13.60 4.73 20.15
C ILE A 293 15.13 4.64 20.17
N LEU A 294 15.78 5.75 20.51
CA LEU A 294 17.23 5.85 20.68
C LEU A 294 17.55 5.80 22.17
N PHE A 295 18.31 4.81 22.60
CA PHE A 295 18.66 4.62 24.01
C PHE A 295 19.90 5.44 24.37
N GLY A 296 19.84 6.10 25.53
CA GLY A 296 20.92 6.89 26.11
C GLY A 296 21.61 6.15 27.26
N ALA A 297 21.76 6.78 28.42
CA ALA A 297 22.34 6.15 29.59
C ALA A 297 21.49 4.97 30.12
N SER A 298 22.15 4.07 30.85
CA SER A 298 21.57 2.90 31.51
C SER A 298 22.02 2.82 32.97
N TYR A 299 21.26 2.13 33.81
CA TYR A 299 21.56 1.94 35.22
C TYR A 299 22.72 0.96 35.48
N TYR A 300 23.00 0.04 34.55
CA TYR A 300 23.93 -1.08 34.80
C TYR A 300 24.94 -1.33 33.66
N GLY A 301 25.07 -0.40 32.72
CA GLY A 301 25.94 -0.53 31.53
C GLY A 301 25.15 -0.35 30.23
N TYR A 302 25.78 -0.02 29.12
CA TYR A 302 25.12 0.52 27.91
C TYR A 302 24.10 -0.36 27.18
N TYR A 303 23.78 -1.55 27.70
CA TYR A 303 22.85 -2.47 27.06
C TYR A 303 21.38 -2.09 27.30
N ALA A 304 20.57 -2.20 26.25
CA ALA A 304 19.12 -2.04 26.31
C ALA A 304 18.41 -3.39 26.14
N LEU A 305 17.34 -3.58 26.90
CA LEU A 305 16.46 -4.74 26.81
C LEU A 305 15.01 -4.23 26.86
N VAL A 306 14.21 -4.61 25.86
CA VAL A 306 12.81 -4.19 25.75
C VAL A 306 11.93 -5.43 25.57
N SER A 307 11.01 -5.62 26.52
CA SER A 307 10.02 -6.70 26.49
C SER A 307 8.71 -6.26 25.83
N SER A 308 8.39 -4.96 25.86
CA SER A 308 7.21 -4.44 25.20
C SER A 308 7.43 -2.99 24.79
N PHE A 309 7.18 -2.69 23.52
CA PHE A 309 7.13 -1.34 23.00
C PHE A 309 5.87 -1.17 22.14
N GLU A 310 4.99 -0.28 22.58
CA GLU A 310 3.69 -0.07 21.97
C GLU A 310 3.51 1.41 21.64
N MET A 311 2.77 1.69 20.57
CA MET A 311 2.55 3.04 20.05
C MET A 311 1.06 3.26 19.84
N TYR A 312 0.57 4.44 20.16
CA TYR A 312 -0.84 4.77 20.14
C TYR A 312 -1.07 6.11 19.43
N GLU A 313 -2.13 6.15 18.65
CA GLU A 313 -2.58 7.38 17.98
C GLU A 313 -3.51 8.18 18.89
N ALA A 314 -3.60 9.49 18.66
CA ALA A 314 -4.57 10.33 19.32
C ALA A 314 -5.99 9.83 19.04
N ALA A 315 -6.89 9.97 20.02
CA ALA A 315 -8.30 9.74 19.79
C ALA A 315 -8.78 10.70 18.70
N THR A 316 -9.48 10.19 17.70
CA THR A 316 -10.20 11.03 16.73
C THR A 316 -11.65 10.62 16.75
N GLU A 317 -12.56 11.57 16.54
CA GLU A 317 -13.98 11.25 16.43
C GLU A 317 -14.26 10.51 15.11
N ASP A 318 -15.35 9.74 15.13
CA ASP A 318 -15.92 9.18 13.92
C ASP A 318 -16.31 10.31 12.97
N THR A 319 -15.88 10.21 11.71
CA THR A 319 -16.40 11.08 10.66
C THR A 319 -17.57 10.36 10.00
N PRO A 320 -18.82 10.85 10.14
CA PRO A 320 -19.97 10.20 9.53
C PRO A 320 -19.90 10.28 7.99
N ALA A 321 -20.55 9.32 7.34
CA ALA A 321 -20.67 9.32 5.89
C ALA A 321 -21.42 10.57 5.42
N HIS A 322 -20.94 11.22 4.36
CA HIS A 322 -21.53 12.46 3.86
C HIS A 322 -21.25 12.67 2.36
N TRP A 323 -22.08 13.48 1.73
CA TRP A 323 -21.87 13.92 0.35
C TRP A 323 -21.02 15.19 0.30
N SER A 324 -20.06 15.24 -0.62
CA SER A 324 -19.35 16.46 -0.98
C SER A 324 -19.70 16.89 -2.40
N ILE A 325 -19.95 18.18 -2.59
CA ILE A 325 -20.06 18.79 -3.92
C ILE A 325 -18.65 18.92 -4.49
N ILE A 326 -18.44 18.38 -5.70
CA ILE A 326 -17.19 18.48 -6.45
C ILE A 326 -17.27 19.67 -7.41
N SER A 327 -18.37 19.79 -8.14
CA SER A 327 -18.57 20.89 -9.07
C SER A 327 -20.06 21.14 -9.33
N PRO A 328 -20.51 22.40 -9.43
CA PRO A 328 -21.86 22.74 -9.89
C PRO A 328 -22.01 22.63 -11.42
N THR A 329 -20.92 22.45 -12.16
CA THR A 329 -20.90 22.30 -13.63
C THR A 329 -20.17 21.03 -14.04
N LEU A 330 -20.23 20.66 -15.33
CA LEU A 330 -19.50 19.49 -15.85
C LEU A 330 -18.01 19.56 -15.45
N PRO A 331 -17.50 18.60 -14.65
CA PRO A 331 -16.12 18.62 -14.19
C PRO A 331 -15.14 18.41 -15.32
N THR A 332 -13.98 19.05 -15.21
CA THR A 332 -12.86 18.75 -16.12
C THR A 332 -12.36 17.32 -15.93
N SER A 333 -11.67 16.78 -16.94
CA SER A 333 -11.03 15.46 -16.84
C SER A 333 -10.06 15.38 -15.64
N ALA A 334 -9.34 16.47 -15.35
CA ALA A 334 -8.43 16.54 -14.20
C ALA A 334 -9.17 16.47 -12.86
N GLU A 335 -10.29 17.20 -12.70
CA GLU A 335 -11.11 17.14 -11.48
C GLU A 335 -11.77 15.78 -11.32
N PHE A 336 -12.29 15.20 -12.39
CA PHE A 336 -12.87 13.86 -12.39
C PHE A 336 -11.84 12.81 -11.96
N LEU A 337 -10.62 12.87 -12.50
CA LEU A 337 -9.55 11.95 -12.15
C LEU A 337 -9.05 12.13 -10.72
N LYS A 338 -9.02 13.36 -10.21
CA LYS A 338 -8.54 13.67 -8.85
C LYS A 338 -9.59 13.39 -7.78
N GLN A 339 -10.85 13.72 -8.04
CA GLN A 339 -11.90 13.79 -7.02
C GLN A 339 -13.01 12.74 -7.19
N GLY A 340 -13.05 12.04 -8.32
CA GLY A 340 -14.02 10.97 -8.54
C GLY A 340 -13.81 9.80 -7.58
N MET A 341 -14.90 9.10 -7.29
CA MET A 341 -14.91 7.88 -6.49
C MET A 341 -14.36 6.72 -7.30
N ASP A 342 -13.53 5.89 -6.67
CA ASP A 342 -12.96 4.69 -7.27
C ASP A 342 -13.91 3.48 -7.25
N ASN A 343 -14.88 3.50 -6.34
CA ASN A 343 -15.83 2.41 -6.15
C ASN A 343 -17.23 2.96 -5.88
N LEU A 344 -18.19 2.60 -6.73
CA LEU A 344 -19.61 2.94 -6.55
C LEU A 344 -20.38 1.90 -5.74
N SER A 345 -19.82 0.70 -5.47
CA SER A 345 -20.52 -0.35 -4.71
C SER A 345 -20.96 0.13 -3.33
N ILE A 346 -20.17 1.03 -2.73
CA ILE A 346 -20.44 1.65 -1.43
C ILE A 346 -21.81 2.34 -1.35
N LEU A 347 -22.37 2.77 -2.48
CA LEU A 347 -23.70 3.39 -2.55
C LEU A 347 -24.84 2.36 -2.58
N PHE A 348 -24.53 1.13 -3.01
CA PHE A 348 -25.52 0.07 -3.27
C PHE A 348 -25.46 -1.06 -2.25
N GLU A 349 -24.58 -0.98 -1.25
CA GLU A 349 -24.38 -1.98 -0.20
C GLU A 349 -25.48 -1.99 0.89
N GLN A 350 -26.64 -1.38 0.63
CA GLN A 350 -27.84 -1.74 1.39
C GLN A 350 -28.30 -3.13 0.96
N LYS A 351 -27.75 -4.16 1.61
CA LYS A 351 -28.50 -5.42 1.78
C LYS A 351 -29.76 -5.07 2.56
N LEU A 352 -30.86 -4.85 1.84
CA LEU A 352 -32.19 -4.91 2.41
C LEU A 352 -32.43 -6.37 2.82
N THR A 353 -32.09 -6.70 4.05
CA THR A 353 -32.61 -7.89 4.74
C THR A 353 -34.08 -7.62 5.08
N ALA A 354 -34.93 -7.51 4.06
CA ALA A 354 -36.35 -7.66 4.27
C ALA A 354 -36.59 -9.12 4.62
N LYS A 355 -37.09 -9.40 5.83
CA LYS A 355 -37.61 -10.73 6.14
C LYS A 355 -38.69 -11.06 5.09
N PRO A 356 -38.75 -12.31 4.57
CA PRO A 356 -39.83 -12.70 3.69
C PRO A 356 -41.15 -12.48 4.42
N ASN A 357 -41.95 -11.54 3.94
CA ASN A 357 -43.28 -11.31 4.48
C ASN A 357 -44.21 -12.38 3.90
N PRO A 358 -44.97 -13.11 4.73
CA PRO A 358 -45.87 -14.13 4.25
C PRO A 358 -46.95 -13.51 3.36
N MET A 359 -47.25 -14.15 2.23
CA MET A 359 -48.37 -13.77 1.39
C MET A 359 -49.68 -14.11 2.11
N ILE A 360 -50.70 -13.26 1.97
CA ILE A 360 -52.00 -13.48 2.60
C ILE A 360 -52.89 -14.20 1.59
N GLU A 361 -53.50 -15.33 2.00
CA GLU A 361 -54.53 -16.03 1.22
C GLU A 361 -55.73 -15.09 1.03
N LYS A 362 -56.08 -14.81 -0.22
CA LYS A 362 -57.33 -14.14 -0.55
C LYS A 362 -58.37 -15.18 -0.91
N ASN A 363 -59.51 -15.08 -0.24
CA ASN A 363 -60.73 -15.78 -0.66
C ASN A 363 -61.19 -15.16 -1.98
N GLY A 364 -60.80 -15.79 -3.09
CA GLY A 364 -61.20 -15.41 -4.44
C GLY A 364 -61.54 -16.67 -5.23
N ILE A 365 -62.63 -16.60 -6.00
CA ILE A 365 -63.06 -17.69 -6.88
C ILE A 365 -62.18 -17.61 -8.13
N ILE A 366 -61.35 -18.62 -8.36
CA ILE A 366 -60.82 -18.93 -9.69
C ILE A 366 -62.02 -19.52 -10.46
N ASN A 367 -62.22 -19.13 -11.73
CA ASN A 367 -63.43 -19.35 -12.54
C ASN A 367 -64.21 -20.65 -12.25
N GLU A 368 -65.53 -20.62 -12.45
CA GLU A 368 -66.44 -21.75 -12.22
C GLU A 368 -65.89 -23.06 -12.79
N GLY A 369 -65.49 -23.99 -11.90
CA GLY A 369 -64.92 -25.30 -12.26
C GLY A 369 -63.41 -25.47 -12.04
N GLU A 370 -62.67 -24.45 -11.62
CA GLU A 370 -61.23 -24.53 -11.34
C GLU A 370 -60.93 -24.53 -9.83
N GLU A 371 -60.09 -25.46 -9.37
CA GLU A 371 -59.60 -25.51 -7.98
C GLU A 371 -58.25 -24.79 -7.84
N GLY A 372 -58.15 -23.80 -6.94
CA GLY A 372 -56.88 -23.20 -6.57
C GLY A 372 -57.01 -22.09 -5.51
N LYS A 373 -55.89 -21.75 -4.87
CA LYS A 373 -55.78 -20.71 -3.84
C LYS A 373 -55.05 -19.49 -4.39
N VAL A 374 -55.57 -18.30 -4.12
CA VAL A 374 -54.95 -17.03 -4.52
C VAL A 374 -54.28 -16.39 -3.31
N PHE A 375 -53.02 -15.97 -3.47
CA PHE A 375 -52.27 -15.27 -2.42
C PHE A 375 -51.86 -13.88 -2.92
N SER A 376 -51.88 -12.87 -2.04
CA SER A 376 -51.48 -11.50 -2.41
C SER A 376 -50.67 -10.81 -1.33
N TYR A 377 -49.80 -9.90 -1.74
CA TYR A 377 -49.05 -9.00 -0.86
C TYR A 377 -48.78 -7.67 -1.59
N SER A 378 -48.95 -6.53 -0.90
CA SER A 378 -48.72 -5.21 -1.48
C SER A 378 -47.29 -4.73 -1.19
N LEU A 379 -46.53 -4.44 -2.25
CA LEU A 379 -45.17 -3.92 -2.16
C LEU A 379 -45.14 -2.42 -2.43
N ASN A 380 -44.42 -1.66 -1.58
CA ASN A 380 -44.13 -0.25 -1.86
C ASN A 380 -42.82 -0.14 -2.66
N LEU A 381 -42.95 0.07 -3.97
CA LEU A 381 -41.83 0.15 -4.90
C LEU A 381 -40.96 1.40 -4.73
N LYS A 382 -41.41 2.43 -3.99
CA LYS A 382 -40.55 3.60 -3.70
C LYS A 382 -39.40 3.28 -2.75
N ARG A 383 -39.41 2.11 -2.10
CA ARG A 383 -38.36 1.65 -1.16
C ARG A 383 -37.54 0.47 -1.69
N LEU A 384 -37.84 -0.04 -2.88
CA LEU A 384 -37.21 -1.23 -3.48
C LEU A 384 -36.85 -0.93 -4.93
N ILE A 385 -35.56 -1.00 -5.27
CA ILE A 385 -35.06 -0.60 -6.58
C ILE A 385 -35.17 -1.76 -7.60
N ASP A 386 -35.32 -3.02 -7.15
CA ASP A 386 -35.35 -4.20 -8.03
C ASP A 386 -35.95 -5.45 -7.32
N ILE A 387 -36.69 -6.32 -8.03
CA ILE A 387 -37.19 -7.62 -7.57
C ILE A 387 -36.49 -8.72 -8.37
N ARG A 388 -35.54 -9.43 -7.76
CA ARG A 388 -34.67 -10.40 -8.47
C ARG A 388 -35.14 -11.86 -8.43
N SER A 389 -36.00 -12.22 -7.49
CA SER A 389 -36.56 -13.58 -7.40
C SER A 389 -37.76 -13.66 -6.46
N ILE A 390 -38.72 -14.53 -6.76
CA ILE A 390 -39.79 -14.96 -5.86
C ILE A 390 -39.57 -16.45 -5.58
N LYS A 391 -39.48 -16.84 -4.30
CA LYS A 391 -39.39 -18.25 -3.88
C LYS A 391 -40.64 -18.64 -3.13
N ASN A 392 -41.26 -19.74 -3.53
CA ASN A 392 -42.26 -20.44 -2.74
C ASN A 392 -41.55 -21.51 -1.91
N GLU A 393 -41.62 -21.41 -0.58
CA GLU A 393 -41.26 -22.50 0.31
C GLU A 393 -42.56 -23.19 0.71
N VAL A 394 -42.73 -24.43 0.26
CA VAL A 394 -43.78 -25.33 0.76
C VAL A 394 -43.17 -26.05 1.95
N MET A 395 -43.74 -25.85 3.14
CA MET A 395 -43.37 -26.64 4.34
C MET A 395 -43.92 -28.05 4.27
#